data_AF-A0A0M2XSW0-F1
#
_entry.id   AF-A0A0M2XSW0-F1
#
_cell.length_a   1.000
_cell.length_b   1.000
_cell.length_c   1.000
_cell.angle_alpha   90.00
_cell.angle_beta   90.00
_cell.angle_gamma   90.00
#
_symmetry.space_group_name_H-M   'P 1'
#
loop_
_entity.id
_entity.type
_entity.pdbx_description
1 polymer ?
#
loop_
_entity_poly.entity_id
_entity_poly.type
_entity_poly.pdbx_seq_one_letter_code
_entity_poly.pdbx_strand_id
1 'polypeptide(L)'
;MNNRPLNGMTDEELQTNKKNALVITWMLTTMLFILLGMGIYTSINKGFSALMAIPFALSPIVILNFKRIKEINEELKIRGAQ
;
A
#
# COMPACT_ATOMS: atom_id res chain seq x y z
N MET A 1 2.59 -10.05 -6.32
CA MET A 1 1.99 -9.13 -7.33
C MET A 1 1.63 -9.96 -8.55
N ASN A 2 0.45 -9.77 -9.13
CA ASN A 2 0.10 -10.40 -10.40
C ASN A 2 0.91 -9.67 -11.49
N ASN A 3 1.92 -10.33 -12.05
CA ASN A 3 2.86 -9.72 -13.00
C ASN A 3 2.29 -9.63 -14.42
N ARG A 4 1.00 -9.97 -14.60
CA ARG A 4 0.30 -9.79 -15.86
C ARG A 4 0.20 -8.29 -16.18
N PRO A 5 0.47 -7.87 -17.43
CA PRO A 5 0.32 -6.48 -17.83
C PRO A 5 -1.16 -6.08 -17.68
N LEU A 6 -1.40 -4.82 -17.28
CA LEU A 6 -2.76 -4.33 -16.96
C LEU A 6 -3.70 -4.41 -18.18
N ASN A 7 -3.15 -4.19 -19.37
CA ASN A 7 -3.86 -4.31 -20.65
C ASN A 7 -4.43 -5.71 -20.93
N GLY A 8 -3.90 -6.76 -20.29
CA GLY A 8 -4.34 -8.14 -20.45
C GLY A 8 -5.38 -8.59 -19.43
N MET A 9 -5.80 -7.73 -18.52
CA MET A 9 -6.85 -8.02 -17.52
C MET A 9 -8.21 -7.49 -17.98
N THR A 10 -9.30 -8.17 -17.60
CA THR A 10 -10.66 -7.67 -17.82
C THR A 10 -10.98 -6.50 -16.88
N ASP A 11 -12.00 -5.69 -17.20
CA ASP A 11 -12.36 -4.54 -16.35
C ASP A 11 -12.79 -4.96 -14.94
N GLU A 12 -13.46 -6.10 -14.81
CA GLU A 12 -13.83 -6.71 -13.53
C GLU A 12 -12.58 -7.14 -12.72
N GLU A 13 -11.59 -7.73 -13.39
CA GLU A 13 -10.31 -8.08 -12.78
C GLU A 13 -9.57 -6.81 -12.32
N LEU A 14 -9.55 -5.74 -13.12
CA LEU A 14 -8.94 -4.46 -12.74
C LEU A 14 -9.64 -3.84 -11.53
N GLN A 15 -10.96 -3.79 -11.52
CA GLN A 15 -11.72 -3.22 -10.40
C GLN A 15 -11.51 -4.02 -9.11
N THR A 16 -11.50 -5.35 -9.21
CA THR A 16 -11.21 -6.23 -8.06
C THR A 16 -9.78 -6.03 -7.58
N ASN A 17 -8.82 -5.93 -8.49
CA ASN A 17 -7.42 -5.69 -8.15
C ASN A 17 -7.23 -4.33 -7.46
N LYS A 18 -7.88 -3.27 -7.97
CA LYS A 18 -7.92 -1.95 -7.35
C LYS A 18 -8.45 -1.99 -5.92
N LYS A 19 -9.60 -2.62 -5.70
CA LYS A 19 -10.23 -2.75 -4.37
C LYS A 19 -9.30 -3.49 -3.40
N ASN A 20 -8.75 -4.62 -3.83
CA ASN A 20 -7.83 -5.41 -3.01
C ASN A 20 -6.55 -4.65 -2.69
N ALA A 21 -5.96 -3.98 -3.68
CA ALA A 21 -4.78 -3.15 -3.50
C ALA A 21 -5.06 -1.99 -2.53
N LEU A 22 -6.21 -1.33 -2.63
CA LEU A 22 -6.63 -0.29 -1.69
C LEU A 22 -6.74 -0.82 -0.27
N VAL A 23 -7.46 -1.94 -0.06
CA VAL A 23 -7.62 -2.55 1.27
C VAL A 23 -6.27 -2.91 1.88
N ILE A 24 -5.40 -3.58 1.12
CA ILE A 24 -4.07 -3.98 1.59
C ILE A 24 -3.20 -2.75 1.89
N THR A 25 -3.24 -1.72 1.03
CA THR A 25 -2.47 -0.50 1.23
C THR A 25 -2.92 0.25 2.48
N TRP A 26 -4.22 0.37 2.70
CA TRP A 26 -4.77 1.01 3.90
C TRP A 26 -4.44 0.23 5.16
N MET A 27 -4.56 -1.10 5.13
CA MET A 27 -4.19 -1.97 6.24
C MET A 27 -2.71 -1.82 6.59
N LEU A 28 -1.82 -1.93 5.58
CA LEU A 28 -0.37 -1.77 5.77
C LEU A 28 -0.05 -0.39 6.35
N THR A 29 -0.58 0.67 5.73
CA THR A 29 -0.36 2.06 6.18
C THR A 29 -0.79 2.24 7.63
N THR A 30 -1.99 1.77 7.98
CA THR A 30 -2.53 1.84 9.35
C THR A 30 -1.65 1.10 10.34
N MET A 31 -1.21 -0.12 10.01
CA MET A 31 -0.29 -0.89 10.85
C MET A 31 1.06 -0.20 11.04
N LEU A 32 1.62 0.41 9.98
CA LEU A 32 2.88 1.14 10.10
C LEU A 32 2.74 2.37 11.02
N PHE A 33 1.61 3.08 10.97
CA PHE A 33 1.35 4.20 11.88
C PHE A 33 1.18 3.75 13.33
N ILE A 34 0.46 2.66 13.57
CA ILE A 34 0.33 2.07 14.92
C ILE A 34 1.72 1.68 15.44
N LEU A 35 2.52 0.98 14.62
CA LEU A 35 3.86 0.54 14.99
C LEU A 35 4.79 1.72 15.27
N LEU A 36 4.72 2.78 14.46
CA LEU A 36 5.48 4.00 14.67
C LEU A 36 5.08 4.69 15.99
N GLY A 37 3.78 4.82 16.26
CA GLY A 37 3.27 5.38 17.52
C GLY A 37 3.74 4.59 18.75
N MET A 38 3.63 3.26 18.69
CA MET A 38 4.14 2.38 19.75
C MET A 38 5.66 2.47 19.90
N GLY A 39 6.39 2.57 18.78
CA GLY A 39 7.84 2.72 18.76
C GLY A 39 8.30 4.02 19.40
N ILE A 40 7.62 5.14 19.11
CA ILE A 40 7.86 6.45 19.73
C ILE A 40 7.58 6.38 21.23
N TYR A 41 6.40 5.88 21.63
CA TYR A 41 6.04 5.73 23.04
C TYR A 41 7.06 4.89 23.81
N THR A 42 7.49 3.77 23.22
CA THR A 42 8.50 2.90 23.82
C THR A 42 9.85 3.60 23.90
N SER A 43 10.23 4.35 22.87
CA SER A 43 11.55 5.00 22.81
C SER A 43 11.70 6.15 23.79
N ILE A 44 10.61 6.88 24.05
CA ILE A 44 10.58 7.92 25.09
C ILE A 44 10.69 7.31 26.49
N ASN A 45 10.02 6.18 26.75
CA ASN A 45 9.96 5.59 28.09
C ASN A 45 11.09 4.60 28.43
N LYS A 46 11.64 3.90 27.44
CA LYS A 46 12.58 2.77 27.62
C LYS A 46 13.88 2.92 26.82
N GLY A 47 14.06 4.04 26.11
CA GLY A 47 15.18 4.24 25.20
C GLY A 47 14.94 3.62 23.81
N PHE A 48 15.81 3.93 22.85
CA PHE A 48 15.62 3.60 21.44
C PHE A 48 15.23 2.14 21.21
N SER A 49 14.11 1.93 20.50
CA SER A 49 13.68 0.62 20.04
C SER A 49 13.95 0.44 18.55
N ALA A 50 14.61 -0.67 18.19
CA ALA A 50 14.82 -1.06 16.79
C ALA A 50 13.49 -1.25 16.03
N LEU A 51 12.36 -1.43 16.72
CA LEU A 51 11.03 -1.47 16.13
C LEU A 51 10.67 -0.17 15.38
N MET A 52 11.28 0.96 15.75
CA MET A 52 11.09 2.22 15.03
C MET A 52 11.66 2.20 13.61
N ALA A 53 12.62 1.31 13.28
CA ALA A 53 13.17 1.23 11.93
C ALA A 53 12.20 0.57 10.94
N ILE A 54 11.28 -0.27 11.42
CA ILE A 54 10.38 -1.09 10.59
C ILE A 54 9.43 -0.24 9.73
N PRO A 55 8.72 0.80 10.27
CA PRO A 55 7.90 1.68 9.46
C PRO A 55 8.66 2.35 8.31
N PHE A 56 9.90 2.76 8.54
CA PHE A 56 10.72 3.39 7.50
C PHE A 56 11.15 2.38 6.43
N ALA A 57 11.59 1.20 6.85
CA ALA A 57 12.00 0.12 5.94
C ALA A 57 10.86 -0.37 5.04
N LEU A 58 9.62 -0.39 5.57
CA LEU A 58 8.43 -0.84 4.83
C LEU A 58 7.68 0.29 4.10
N SER A 59 7.94 1.55 4.42
CA SER A 59 7.29 2.71 3.76
C SER A 59 7.38 2.71 2.22
N PRO A 60 8.47 2.24 1.56
CA PRO A 60 8.52 2.19 0.09
C PRO A 60 7.45 1.27 -0.50
N ILE A 61 7.05 0.22 0.22
CA ILE A 61 6.02 -0.73 -0.24
C ILE A 61 4.66 -0.03 -0.34
N VAL A 62 4.35 0.86 0.61
CA VAL A 62 3.13 1.69 0.57
C VAL A 62 3.12 2.57 -0.69
N ILE A 63 4.25 3.21 -1.01
CA ILE A 63 4.40 4.06 -2.20
C ILE A 63 4.20 3.23 -3.48
N LEU A 64 4.82 2.06 -3.56
CA LEU A 64 4.67 1.16 -4.72
C LEU A 64 3.22 0.70 -4.92
N ASN A 65 2.50 0.40 -3.83
CA ASN A 65 1.09 0.02 -3.94
C ASN A 65 0.21 1.21 -4.40
N PHE A 66 0.43 2.42 -3.88
CA PHE A 66 -0.27 3.62 -4.35
C PHE A 66 0.00 3.91 -5.83
N LYS A 67 1.25 3.76 -6.27
CA LYS A 67 1.60 3.88 -7.68
C LYS A 67 0.83 2.86 -8.53
N ARG A 68 0.74 1.61 -8.06
CA ARG A 68 0.02 0.57 -8.79
C ARG A 68 -1.49 0.83 -8.87
N ILE A 69 -2.09 1.33 -7.79
CA ILE A 69 -3.50 1.77 -7.80
C ILE A 69 -3.72 2.90 -8.81
N LYS A 70 -2.77 3.84 -8.91
CA LYS A 70 -2.82 4.92 -9.90
C LYS A 70 -2.76 4.38 -11.33
N GLU A 71 -1.85 3.45 -11.62
CA GLU A 71 -1.74 2.80 -12.93
C GLU A 71 -3.03 2.04 -13.30
N ILE A 72 -3.66 1.35 -12.35
CA ILE A 72 -4.95 0.67 -12.57
C ILE A 72 -6.07 1.67 -12.88
N ASN A 73 -6.09 2.82 -12.17
CA ASN A 73 -7.06 3.89 -12.44
C ASN A 73 -6.86 4.53 -13.82
N GLU A 74 -5.60 4.74 -14.23
CA GLU A 74 -5.28 5.26 -15.55
C GLU A 74 -5.77 4.29 -16.65
N GLU A 75 -5.54 3.00 -16.48
CA GLU A 75 -6.02 1.98 -17.42
C GLU A 75 -7.57 1.95 -17.49
N LEU A 76 -8.27 1.95 -16.35
CA LEU A 76 -9.75 2.02 -16.33
C LEU A 76 -10.28 3.29 -17.00
N LYS A 77 -9.59 4.42 -16.83
CA LYS A 77 -9.95 5.69 -17.47
C LYS A 77 -9.75 5.65 -18.99
N ILE A 78 -8.66 5.06 -19.47
CA ILE A 78 -8.41 4.87 -20.91
C ILE A 78 -9.53 4.03 -21.55
N ARG A 79 -10.03 3.03 -20.81
CA ARG A 79 -11.11 2.14 -21.27
C ARG A 79 -12.53 2.71 -21.15
N GLY A 80 -12.70 3.85 -20.49
CA GLY A 80 -14.03 4.41 -20.20
C GLY A 80 -14.83 3.62 -19.15
N ALA A 81 -14.20 2.69 -18.43
CA ALA A 81 -14.82 1.81 -17.43
C ALA A 81 -14.63 2.33 -15.99
N GLN A 82 -14.85 3.64 -15.80
CA GLN A 82 -14.51 4.38 -14.58
C GLN A 82 -15.48 4.13 -13.41
#